data_AF-A0A9X1L6V9-F1
#
_entry.id   AF-A0A9X1L6V9-F1
#
_cell.length_a   1.000
_cell.length_b   1.000
_cell.length_c   1.000
_cell.angle_alpha   90.00
_cell.angle_beta   90.00
_cell.angle_gamma   90.00
#
_symmetry.space_group_name_H-M   'P 1'
#
loop_
_entity.id
_entity.type
_entity.pdbx_description
1 polymer ?
#
loop_
_entity_poly.entity_id
_entity_poly.type
_entity_poly.pdbx_seq_one_letter_code
_entity_poly.pdbx_strand_id
1 'polypeptide(L)'
;MKFLYILLLALCLSFSVNAQITAAEYFIDTDPGIGNGITLPVSGNTIDQDFSISTTGLSEGMHKMYVRVQHAGAWSLYAKNVFYVTQNLSNPSNIASAEYFFNTDPGVGNATPLAVSGSSINQNVSIATTGLSAGIHKLYVRVVNSNGTWAFYDKQIFYMNPNKTNTASIASAEYFFDTDPGVGNGEALSVSGNTISQNYSIATNNLQGGMHNLYIRTVNTDGTWSLYDKQVFSISEGFSNSALITAAEYFFDVDPGLGNASPIAISDTQNLDSNFEIDVPTDIGGGDHYLYVRVKSTDDTWSLFTREFISSTLSNEEFNFKQVKIYPNPVDEILQIEVKSLEVEYLKIINIMGQVIYQFDDDFVGSVNLGFLKSGTYLLQLKTPKGMFTKRIVKK
;
A
#
# COMPACT_ATOMS: atom_id res chain seq x y z
N MET A 1 -23.10 4.86 14.22
CA MET A 1 -22.33 4.53 13.00
C MET A 1 -21.48 3.32 13.32
N LYS A 2 -21.56 2.25 12.52
CA LYS A 2 -20.76 1.04 12.74
C LYS A 2 -19.68 0.97 11.67
N PHE A 3 -18.47 0.70 12.11
CA PHE A 3 -17.30 0.55 11.25
C PHE A 3 -16.92 -0.92 11.27
N LEU A 4 -16.75 -1.50 10.08
CA LEU A 4 -16.15 -2.81 9.90
C LEU A 4 -14.65 -2.60 9.74
N TYR A 5 -13.83 -3.21 10.60
CA TYR A 5 -12.36 -3.18 10.53
C TYR A 5 -11.89 -4.44 9.81
N ILE A 6 -11.22 -4.27 8.67
CA ILE A 6 -10.68 -5.37 7.86
C ILE A 6 -9.24 -5.05 7.49
N LEU A 7 -8.35 -6.01 7.75
CA LEU A 7 -7.00 -6.04 7.22
C LEU A 7 -7.07 -6.41 5.73
N LEU A 8 -6.70 -5.46 4.87
CA LEU A 8 -6.76 -5.61 3.41
C LEU A 8 -5.35 -5.75 2.85
N LEU A 9 -5.03 -6.93 2.32
CA LEU A 9 -3.78 -7.18 1.59
C LEU A 9 -4.07 -7.11 0.08
N ALA A 10 -3.72 -5.99 -0.56
CA ALA A 10 -3.87 -5.81 -2.00
C ALA A 10 -2.49 -5.88 -2.68
N LEU A 11 -2.23 -6.96 -3.44
CA LEU A 11 -0.99 -7.13 -4.19
C LEU A 11 -1.16 -6.55 -5.61
N CYS A 12 -0.41 -5.51 -5.93
CA CYS A 12 -0.33 -4.95 -7.28
C CYS A 12 0.69 -5.78 -8.08
N LEU A 13 0.23 -6.60 -9.03
CA LEU A 13 1.11 -7.27 -10.00
C LEU A 13 1.42 -6.31 -11.15
N SER A 14 2.35 -5.41 -10.92
CA SER A 14 3.08 -4.71 -11.98
C SER A 14 4.49 -4.42 -11.48
N PHE A 15 5.48 -5.02 -12.15
CA PHE A 15 6.90 -4.89 -11.80
C PHE A 15 7.37 -3.45 -12.01
N SER A 16 7.42 -2.69 -10.93
CA SER A 16 8.34 -1.58 -10.75
C SER A 16 8.73 -1.52 -9.27
N VAL A 17 10.01 -1.74 -9.00
CA VAL A 17 10.54 -1.64 -7.64
C VAL A 17 10.59 -0.14 -7.32
N ASN A 18 9.70 0.33 -6.42
CA ASN A 18 9.46 1.73 -6.00
C ASN A 18 8.51 2.61 -6.82
N ALA A 19 7.33 2.12 -7.20
CA ALA A 19 6.22 3.05 -7.50
C ALA A 19 5.04 2.89 -6.52
N GLN A 20 4.75 4.00 -5.86
CA GLN A 20 3.74 4.11 -4.82
C GLN A 20 2.35 3.96 -5.42
N ILE A 21 1.45 3.37 -4.64
CA ILE A 21 0.02 3.37 -4.96
C ILE A 21 -0.44 4.83 -4.89
N THR A 22 -0.95 5.34 -6.01
CA THR A 22 -1.35 6.76 -6.14
C THR A 22 -2.79 7.00 -5.70
N ALA A 23 -3.64 5.97 -5.79
CA ALA A 23 -5.01 6.00 -5.29
C ALA A 23 -5.49 4.57 -4.97
N ALA A 24 -6.53 4.45 -4.15
CA ALA A 24 -7.29 3.22 -3.98
C ALA A 24 -8.77 3.55 -3.84
N GLU A 25 -9.61 2.63 -4.30
CA GLU A 25 -11.05 2.75 -4.14
C GLU A 25 -11.70 1.40 -3.84
N TYR A 26 -12.86 1.45 -3.19
CA TYR A 26 -13.70 0.28 -2.97
C TYR A 26 -15.13 0.50 -3.44
N PHE A 27 -15.83 -0.60 -3.67
CA PHE A 27 -17.27 -0.62 -3.94
C PHE A 27 -17.90 -1.89 -3.37
N ILE A 28 -19.23 -1.86 -3.19
CA ILE A 28 -20.00 -2.96 -2.61
C ILE A 28 -21.04 -3.42 -3.64
N ASP A 29 -21.02 -4.72 -3.93
CA ASP A 29 -21.84 -5.49 -4.86
C ASP A 29 -21.73 -5.11 -6.34
N THR A 30 -21.94 -3.84 -6.69
CA THR A 30 -21.98 -3.35 -8.08
C THR A 30 -20.78 -2.45 -8.35
N ASP A 31 -20.01 -2.73 -9.41
CA ASP A 31 -18.88 -1.88 -9.83
C ASP A 31 -19.40 -0.59 -10.46
N PRO A 32 -19.10 0.60 -9.89
CA PRO A 32 -19.51 1.89 -10.44
C PRO A 32 -18.67 2.33 -11.65
N GLY A 33 -17.71 1.51 -12.08
CA GLY A 33 -16.72 1.85 -13.10
C GLY A 33 -15.48 2.49 -12.51
N ILE A 34 -14.40 2.45 -13.29
CA ILE A 34 -13.05 2.85 -12.89
C ILE A 34 -13.02 4.31 -12.41
N GLY A 35 -12.51 4.56 -11.20
CA GLY A 35 -12.37 5.89 -10.62
C GLY A 35 -13.65 6.46 -9.99
N ASN A 36 -14.74 5.69 -9.99
CA ASN A 36 -16.04 6.09 -9.42
C ASN A 36 -16.35 5.36 -8.10
N GLY A 37 -15.39 4.60 -7.56
CA GLY A 37 -15.53 3.94 -6.26
C GLY A 37 -15.36 4.92 -5.10
N ILE A 38 -15.56 4.42 -3.89
CA ILE A 38 -15.33 5.19 -2.67
C ILE A 38 -13.83 5.16 -2.37
N THR A 39 -13.20 6.33 -2.28
CA THR A 39 -11.75 6.47 -2.07
C THR A 39 -11.29 5.87 -0.73
N LEU A 40 -10.18 5.14 -0.76
CA LEU A 40 -9.42 4.71 0.42
C LEU A 40 -8.11 5.50 0.50
N PRO A 41 -7.65 5.86 1.72
CA PRO A 41 -6.35 6.46 1.89
C PRO A 41 -5.25 5.44 1.56
N VAL A 42 -4.21 5.90 0.88
CA VAL A 42 -3.07 5.07 0.46
C VAL A 42 -1.77 5.66 0.97
N SER A 43 -0.83 4.81 1.36
CA SER A 43 0.52 5.23 1.71
C SER A 43 1.54 4.16 1.31
N GLY A 44 2.49 4.54 0.44
CA GLY A 44 3.58 3.66 0.04
C GLY A 44 3.22 2.65 -1.06
N ASN A 45 4.01 1.58 -1.15
CA ASN A 45 3.94 0.59 -2.22
C ASN A 45 2.99 -0.58 -1.89
N THR A 46 2.56 -0.68 -0.63
CA THR A 46 1.60 -1.68 -0.15
C THR A 46 0.52 -0.97 0.66
N ILE A 47 -0.70 -1.48 0.56
CA ILE A 47 -1.77 -1.14 1.50
C ILE A 47 -1.90 -2.35 2.42
N ASP A 48 -1.49 -2.16 3.68
CA ASP A 48 -1.61 -3.14 4.76
C ASP A 48 -2.11 -2.39 6.01
N GLN A 49 -3.31 -1.81 5.88
CA GLN A 49 -3.94 -0.96 6.89
C GLN A 49 -5.38 -1.40 7.11
N ASP A 50 -5.86 -1.20 8.33
CA ASP A 50 -7.27 -1.40 8.66
C ASP A 50 -8.10 -0.20 8.21
N PHE A 51 -9.06 -0.43 7.33
CA PHE A 51 -10.03 0.59 6.94
C PHE A 51 -11.36 0.37 7.64
N SER A 52 -11.94 1.48 8.09
CA SER A 52 -13.31 1.53 8.58
C SER A 52 -14.29 1.68 7.42
N ILE A 53 -14.95 0.59 7.02
CA ILE A 53 -15.90 0.59 5.91
C ILE A 53 -17.32 0.80 6.43
N SER A 54 -18.04 1.77 5.85
CA SER A 54 -19.44 2.02 6.19
C SER A 54 -20.34 1.00 5.50
N THR A 55 -21.23 0.37 6.27
CA THR A 55 -22.29 -0.51 5.77
C THR A 55 -23.66 0.17 5.76
N THR A 56 -23.69 1.50 5.91
CA THR A 56 -24.93 2.28 5.95
C THR A 56 -25.68 2.15 4.62
N GLY A 57 -26.96 1.78 4.66
CA GLY A 57 -27.79 1.64 3.46
C GLY A 57 -27.75 0.27 2.79
N LEU A 58 -26.90 -0.66 3.27
CA LEU A 58 -26.93 -2.06 2.83
C LEU A 58 -28.11 -2.79 3.48
N SER A 59 -28.75 -3.66 2.71
CA SER A 59 -29.77 -4.59 3.21
C SER A 59 -29.17 -5.66 4.12
N GLU A 60 -30.00 -6.37 4.87
CA GLU A 60 -29.55 -7.60 5.52
C GLU A 60 -29.21 -8.68 4.48
N GLY A 61 -28.11 -9.40 4.69
CA GLY A 61 -27.72 -10.50 3.82
C GLY A 61 -26.24 -10.51 3.47
N MET A 62 -25.89 -11.35 2.48
CA MET A 62 -24.53 -11.48 1.97
C MET A 62 -24.21 -10.36 0.97
N HIS A 63 -23.09 -9.68 1.19
CA HIS A 63 -22.57 -8.61 0.35
C HIS A 63 -21.13 -8.91 -0.07
N LYS A 64 -20.71 -8.35 -1.20
CA LYS A 64 -19.34 -8.48 -1.75
C LYS A 64 -18.70 -7.11 -1.81
N MET A 65 -17.62 -6.92 -1.08
CA MET A 65 -16.77 -5.74 -1.19
C MET A 65 -15.66 -6.03 -2.20
N TYR A 66 -15.35 -5.03 -3.01
CA TYR A 66 -14.27 -5.05 -3.97
C TYR A 66 -13.34 -3.87 -3.72
N VAL A 67 -12.03 -4.05 -3.84
CA VAL A 67 -11.02 -3.00 -3.68
C VAL A 67 -10.05 -3.07 -4.85
N ARG A 68 -9.79 -1.93 -5.50
CA ARG A 68 -8.74 -1.81 -6.52
C ARG A 68 -7.85 -0.60 -6.23
N VAL A 69 -6.62 -0.68 -6.72
CA VAL A 69 -5.59 0.36 -6.52
C VAL A 69 -5.16 0.93 -7.86
N GLN A 70 -4.76 2.19 -7.86
CA GLN A 70 -4.22 2.86 -9.03
C GLN A 70 -2.70 2.97 -8.90
N HIS A 71 -2.02 2.65 -9.99
CA HIS A 71 -0.58 2.74 -10.14
C HIS A 71 -0.26 3.39 -11.49
N ALA A 72 0.55 4.45 -11.48
CA ALA A 72 0.96 5.17 -12.68
C ALA A 72 -0.22 5.53 -13.62
N GLY A 73 -1.37 5.90 -13.04
CA GLY A 73 -2.59 6.23 -13.77
C GLY A 73 -3.47 5.05 -14.20
N ALA A 74 -2.97 3.81 -14.15
CA ALA A 74 -3.73 2.60 -14.46
C ALA A 74 -4.33 1.98 -13.20
N TRP A 75 -5.59 1.53 -13.29
CA TRP A 75 -6.25 0.82 -12.20
C TRP A 75 -6.02 -0.69 -12.28
N SER A 76 -5.76 -1.30 -11.13
CA SER A 76 -5.63 -2.74 -10.99
C SER A 76 -6.98 -3.45 -11.18
N LEU A 77 -6.93 -4.77 -11.33
CA LEU A 77 -8.07 -5.63 -10.99
C LEU A 77 -8.43 -5.47 -9.50
N TYR A 78 -9.57 -6.00 -9.09
CA TYR A 78 -10.03 -5.88 -7.71
C TYR A 78 -9.69 -7.12 -6.84
N ALA A 79 -9.35 -6.87 -5.58
CA ALA A 79 -9.47 -7.84 -4.50
C ALA A 79 -10.94 -7.92 -4.05
N LYS A 80 -11.43 -9.11 -3.71
CA LYS A 80 -12.83 -9.33 -3.32
C LYS A 80 -12.92 -9.94 -1.92
N ASN A 81 -13.69 -9.30 -1.05
CA ASN A 81 -14.08 -9.81 0.25
C ASN A 81 -15.59 -10.01 0.31
N VAL A 82 -16.05 -11.04 1.03
CA VAL A 82 -17.47 -11.33 1.21
C VAL A 82 -17.80 -11.19 2.68
N PHE A 83 -18.90 -10.49 2.99
CA PHE A 83 -19.34 -10.25 4.37
C PHE A 83 -20.86 -10.33 4.48
N TYR A 84 -21.37 -10.59 5.67
CA TYR A 84 -22.81 -10.61 5.95
C TYR A 84 -23.19 -9.36 6.75
N VAL A 85 -24.13 -8.56 6.23
CA VAL A 85 -24.74 -7.45 6.98
C VAL A 85 -25.90 -8.02 7.77
N THR A 86 -25.82 -7.96 9.10
CA THR A 86 -26.93 -8.30 9.98
C THR A 86 -27.76 -7.05 10.29
N GLN A 87 -29.07 -7.20 10.48
CA GLN A 87 -29.83 -6.14 11.13
C GLN A 87 -29.28 -5.94 12.54
N ASN A 88 -29.04 -4.69 12.91
CA ASN A 88 -28.84 -4.34 14.30
C ASN A 88 -30.16 -4.46 15.04
N LEU A 89 -30.44 -5.68 15.49
CA LEU A 89 -31.24 -5.88 16.67
C LEU A 89 -30.40 -5.34 17.83
N SER A 90 -30.49 -4.03 18.11
CA SER A 90 -30.09 -3.54 19.42
C SER A 90 -31.01 -4.25 20.41
N ASN A 91 -30.47 -5.27 21.09
CA ASN A 91 -31.12 -5.86 22.23
C ASN A 91 -30.57 -5.10 23.45
N PRO A 92 -31.20 -4.00 23.91
CA PRO A 92 -30.77 -3.31 25.12
C PRO A 92 -30.90 -4.19 26.37
N SER A 93 -31.58 -5.33 26.22
CA SER A 93 -31.73 -6.35 27.24
C SER A 93 -30.46 -7.18 27.39
N ASN A 94 -29.90 -7.18 28.59
CA ASN A 94 -28.86 -8.12 28.98
C ASN A 94 -29.32 -9.56 28.74
N ILE A 95 -28.35 -10.44 28.49
CA ILE A 95 -28.60 -11.88 28.46
C ILE A 95 -29.00 -12.29 29.88
N ALA A 96 -30.19 -12.88 30.01
CA ALA A 96 -30.74 -13.31 31.29
C ALA A 96 -30.22 -14.70 31.67
N SER A 97 -30.12 -15.61 30.70
CA SER A 97 -29.52 -16.92 30.87
C SER A 97 -29.14 -17.54 29.52
N ALA A 98 -28.46 -18.67 29.57
CA ALA A 98 -28.15 -19.50 28.42
C ALA A 98 -28.49 -20.96 28.74
N GLU A 99 -28.62 -21.78 27.69
CA GLU A 99 -28.74 -23.23 27.82
C GLU A 99 -27.99 -23.93 26.68
N TYR A 100 -27.61 -25.17 26.91
CA TYR A 100 -26.93 -25.99 25.92
C TYR A 100 -27.53 -27.40 25.80
N PHE A 101 -27.38 -28.00 24.61
CA PHE A 101 -27.80 -29.37 24.34
C PHE A 101 -26.89 -30.04 23.31
N PHE A 102 -26.93 -31.38 23.27
CA PHE A 102 -26.17 -32.18 22.31
C PHE A 102 -27.10 -32.82 21.27
N ASN A 103 -26.71 -32.73 20.00
CA ASN A 103 -27.30 -33.40 18.84
C ASN A 103 -28.76 -33.04 18.51
N THR A 104 -29.68 -33.25 19.44
CA THR A 104 -31.13 -33.06 19.26
C THR A 104 -31.61 -31.96 20.20
N ASP A 105 -32.35 -30.99 19.66
CA ASP A 105 -32.92 -29.89 20.42
C ASP A 105 -34.11 -30.39 21.28
N PRO A 106 -34.05 -30.27 22.63
CA PRO A 106 -35.14 -30.66 23.52
C PRO A 106 -36.30 -29.66 23.54
N GLY A 107 -36.21 -28.58 22.76
CA GLY A 107 -37.14 -27.47 22.77
C GLY A 107 -36.69 -26.35 23.70
N VAL A 108 -37.16 -25.14 23.40
CA VAL A 108 -36.78 -23.89 24.07
C VAL A 108 -37.07 -23.92 25.57
N GLY A 109 -36.05 -23.66 26.39
CA GLY A 109 -36.15 -23.67 27.86
C GLY A 109 -36.09 -25.04 28.52
N ASN A 110 -35.92 -26.12 27.75
CA ASN A 110 -35.87 -27.50 28.24
C ASN A 110 -34.45 -28.11 28.19
N ALA A 111 -33.44 -27.33 27.81
CA ALA A 111 -32.06 -27.81 27.72
C ALA A 111 -31.31 -27.59 29.04
N THR A 112 -30.02 -27.95 29.07
CA THR A 112 -29.23 -27.83 30.30
C THR A 112 -28.85 -26.36 30.53
N PRO A 113 -29.17 -25.76 31.70
CA PRO A 113 -28.86 -24.37 31.96
C PRO A 113 -27.36 -24.10 31.99
N LEU A 114 -26.98 -22.92 31.48
CA LEU A 114 -25.62 -22.41 31.47
C LEU A 114 -25.60 -21.04 32.18
N ALA A 115 -24.80 -20.93 33.24
CA ALA A 115 -24.65 -19.67 33.96
C ALA A 115 -23.82 -18.70 33.11
N VAL A 116 -24.42 -17.58 32.72
CA VAL A 116 -23.81 -16.53 31.90
C VAL A 116 -24.21 -15.17 32.44
N SER A 117 -23.39 -14.15 32.21
CA SER A 117 -23.69 -12.78 32.62
C SER A 117 -23.12 -11.77 31.62
N GLY A 118 -23.80 -10.62 31.50
CA GLY A 118 -23.35 -9.49 30.68
C GLY A 118 -24.10 -9.35 29.35
N SER A 119 -23.77 -8.28 28.63
CA SER A 119 -24.37 -7.93 27.33
C SER A 119 -23.72 -8.68 26.15
N SER A 120 -22.62 -9.39 26.40
CA SER A 120 -21.93 -10.29 25.49
C SER A 120 -21.32 -11.44 26.30
N ILE A 121 -21.37 -12.67 25.78
CA ILE A 121 -20.74 -13.83 26.42
C ILE A 121 -19.39 -14.09 25.74
N ASN A 122 -18.30 -13.85 26.47
CA ASN A 122 -16.93 -14.20 26.09
C ASN A 122 -16.24 -15.03 27.18
N GLN A 123 -17.03 -15.80 27.94
CA GLN A 123 -16.58 -16.53 29.11
C GLN A 123 -16.25 -17.96 28.74
N ASN A 124 -15.19 -18.51 29.34
CA ASN A 124 -14.92 -19.94 29.29
C ASN A 124 -15.94 -20.66 30.16
N VAL A 125 -16.70 -21.59 29.60
CA VAL A 125 -17.65 -22.40 30.36
C VAL A 125 -17.34 -23.88 30.21
N SER A 126 -17.30 -24.58 31.35
CA SER A 126 -17.11 -26.03 31.38
C SER A 126 -18.42 -26.74 31.06
N ILE A 127 -18.45 -27.46 29.94
CA ILE A 127 -19.60 -28.27 29.52
C ILE A 127 -19.31 -29.73 29.84
N ALA A 128 -20.18 -30.35 30.64
CA ALA A 128 -20.06 -31.78 30.95
C ALA A 128 -20.42 -32.63 29.73
N THR A 129 -19.52 -33.51 29.32
CA THR A 129 -19.72 -34.45 28.21
C THR A 129 -20.07 -35.87 28.69
N THR A 130 -20.40 -36.02 29.97
CA THR A 130 -20.76 -37.30 30.59
C THR A 130 -21.95 -37.93 29.85
N GLY A 131 -21.81 -39.20 29.47
CA GLY A 131 -22.86 -39.94 28.76
C GLY A 131 -22.85 -39.82 27.24
N LEU A 132 -21.96 -39.00 26.65
CA LEU A 132 -21.76 -39.02 25.20
C LEU A 132 -20.97 -40.26 24.77
N SER A 133 -21.45 -40.94 23.72
CA SER A 133 -20.75 -42.05 23.08
C SER A 133 -19.49 -41.60 22.34
N ALA A 134 -18.63 -42.55 21.97
CA ALA A 134 -17.57 -42.26 21.00
C ALA A 134 -18.18 -41.87 19.64
N GLY A 135 -17.64 -40.83 19.00
CA GLY A 135 -18.11 -40.38 17.69
C GLY A 135 -18.22 -38.87 17.56
N ILE A 136 -18.79 -38.41 16.44
CA ILE A 136 -19.01 -36.99 16.17
C ILE A 136 -20.29 -36.53 16.88
N HIS A 137 -20.18 -35.49 17.69
CA HIS A 137 -21.28 -34.83 18.38
C HIS A 137 -21.37 -33.36 17.99
N LYS A 138 -22.58 -32.79 18.12
CA LYS A 138 -22.86 -31.37 17.90
C LYS A 138 -23.30 -30.76 19.22
N LEU A 139 -22.56 -29.78 19.73
CA LEU A 139 -22.93 -28.93 20.85
C LEU A 139 -23.69 -27.73 20.28
N TYR A 140 -24.82 -27.43 20.89
CA TYR A 140 -25.61 -26.24 20.60
C TYR A 140 -25.74 -25.40 21.86
N VAL A 141 -25.58 -24.08 21.74
CA VAL A 141 -25.73 -23.14 22.86
C VAL A 141 -26.65 -22.01 22.41
N ARG A 142 -27.72 -21.72 23.15
CA ARG A 142 -28.58 -20.55 22.89
C ARG A 142 -28.78 -19.72 24.13
N VAL A 143 -29.10 -18.44 23.93
CA VAL A 143 -29.27 -17.45 24.98
C VAL A 143 -30.69 -16.90 24.97
N VAL A 144 -31.16 -16.45 26.13
CA VAL A 144 -32.41 -15.71 26.28
C VAL A 144 -32.12 -14.35 26.89
N ASN A 145 -32.76 -13.30 26.35
CA ASN A 145 -32.63 -11.96 26.91
C ASN A 145 -33.56 -11.76 28.13
N SER A 146 -33.40 -10.63 28.83
CA SER A 146 -34.27 -10.26 29.96
C SER A 146 -35.77 -10.16 29.62
N ASN A 147 -36.14 -10.10 28.33
CA ASN A 147 -37.53 -10.05 27.87
C ASN A 147 -38.07 -11.45 27.51
N GLY A 148 -37.33 -12.53 27.80
CA GLY A 148 -37.75 -13.90 27.51
C GLY A 148 -37.65 -14.29 26.02
N THR A 149 -37.03 -13.45 25.19
CA THR A 149 -36.81 -13.75 23.76
C THR A 149 -35.53 -14.55 23.59
N TRP A 150 -35.66 -15.72 22.97
CA TRP A 150 -34.54 -16.62 22.68
C TRP A 150 -33.85 -16.24 21.38
N ALA A 151 -32.52 -16.27 21.39
CA ALA A 151 -31.72 -16.21 20.18
C ALA A 151 -31.68 -17.58 19.48
N PHE A 152 -31.21 -17.58 18.23
CA PHE A 152 -30.74 -18.81 17.60
C PHE A 152 -29.55 -19.38 18.37
N TYR A 153 -29.33 -20.68 18.22
CA TYR A 153 -28.17 -21.33 18.82
C TYR A 153 -26.90 -21.08 18.01
N ASP A 154 -25.77 -21.04 18.71
CA ASP A 154 -24.46 -21.33 18.14
C ASP A 154 -24.24 -22.85 18.11
N LYS A 155 -23.41 -23.34 17.18
CA LYS A 155 -23.17 -24.77 16.96
C LYS A 155 -21.69 -25.09 16.82
N GLN A 156 -21.19 -25.95 17.70
CA GLN A 156 -19.85 -26.52 17.64
C GLN A 156 -19.91 -28.02 17.34
N ILE A 157 -19.11 -28.48 16.38
CA ILE A 157 -18.96 -29.90 16.06
C ILE A 157 -17.66 -30.40 16.70
N PHE A 158 -17.72 -31.53 17.39
CA PHE A 158 -16.57 -32.12 18.07
C PHE A 158 -16.61 -33.64 18.02
N TYR A 159 -15.46 -34.29 18.21
CA TYR A 159 -15.36 -35.74 18.28
C TYR A 159 -15.14 -36.17 19.73
N MET A 160 -16.05 -36.99 20.25
CA MET A 160 -15.91 -37.64 21.56
C MET A 160 -15.14 -38.94 21.42
N ASN A 161 -14.14 -39.10 22.27
CA ASN A 161 -13.46 -40.38 22.45
C ASN A 161 -13.34 -40.70 23.95
N PRO A 162 -14.45 -41.11 24.60
CA PRO A 162 -14.50 -41.31 26.05
C PRO A 162 -13.55 -42.39 26.56
N ASN A 163 -12.98 -43.22 25.66
CA ASN A 163 -12.10 -44.34 25.99
C ASN A 163 -10.61 -44.05 25.71
N LYS A 164 -10.23 -42.83 25.32
CA LYS A 164 -8.82 -42.46 25.17
C LYS A 164 -8.46 -41.31 26.11
N THR A 165 -8.07 -41.64 27.34
CA THR A 165 -7.08 -40.83 28.04
C THR A 165 -5.73 -41.12 27.39
N ASN A 166 -5.29 -40.26 26.47
CA ASN A 166 -3.95 -40.36 25.92
C ASN A 166 -2.95 -39.88 26.98
N THR A 167 -2.54 -40.78 27.88
CA THR A 167 -1.48 -40.51 28.87
C THR A 167 -0.09 -40.67 28.26
N ALA A 168 0.00 -41.23 27.05
CA ALA A 168 1.23 -41.34 26.30
C ALA A 168 1.66 -39.97 25.76
N SER A 169 2.86 -39.55 26.15
CA SER A 169 3.49 -38.35 25.62
C SER A 169 3.75 -38.46 24.12
N ILE A 170 3.95 -37.32 23.46
CA ILE A 170 4.39 -37.32 22.08
C ILE A 170 5.83 -37.82 22.03
N ALA A 171 6.08 -38.87 21.26
CA ALA A 171 7.41 -39.47 21.11
C ALA A 171 8.21 -38.78 19.99
N SER A 172 7.58 -38.54 18.84
CA SER A 172 8.17 -37.77 17.75
C SER A 172 7.08 -37.13 16.86
N ALA A 173 7.50 -36.29 15.92
CA ALA A 173 6.65 -35.78 14.86
C ALA A 173 7.34 -35.95 13.50
N GLU A 174 6.56 -35.87 12.43
CA GLU A 174 7.05 -35.78 11.07
C GLU A 174 6.26 -34.75 10.27
N TYR A 175 6.89 -34.20 9.23
CA TYR A 175 6.26 -33.29 8.28
C TYR A 175 6.44 -33.77 6.84
N PHE A 176 5.56 -33.30 5.96
CA PHE A 176 5.66 -33.53 4.53
C PHE A 176 4.96 -32.43 3.74
N PHE A 177 5.33 -32.30 2.46
CA PHE A 177 4.75 -31.33 1.54
C PHE A 177 3.82 -32.00 0.53
N ASP A 178 2.63 -31.42 0.36
CA ASP A 178 1.60 -31.72 -0.65
C ASP A 178 1.02 -33.14 -0.65
N THR A 179 1.85 -34.16 -0.84
CA THR A 179 1.46 -35.56 -0.91
C THR A 179 1.92 -36.30 0.34
N ASP A 180 1.02 -37.03 1.00
CA ASP A 180 1.35 -37.86 2.17
C ASP A 180 2.22 -39.06 1.75
N PRO A 181 3.47 -39.17 2.24
CA PRO A 181 4.36 -40.30 1.92
C PRO A 181 3.97 -41.60 2.64
N GLY A 182 2.91 -41.58 3.44
CA GLY A 182 2.52 -42.66 4.33
C GLY A 182 3.17 -42.53 5.70
N VAL A 183 2.51 -43.13 6.69
CA VAL A 183 2.85 -43.03 8.11
C VAL A 183 4.28 -43.51 8.39
N GLY A 184 5.10 -42.63 9.00
CA GLY A 184 6.49 -42.90 9.35
C GLY A 184 7.50 -42.69 8.21
N ASN A 185 7.05 -42.21 7.06
CA ASN A 185 7.91 -41.90 5.90
C ASN A 185 8.06 -40.39 5.66
N GLY A 186 7.59 -39.55 6.59
CA GLY A 186 7.79 -38.11 6.53
C GLY A 186 9.17 -37.69 7.03
N GLU A 187 9.48 -36.41 6.89
CA GLU A 187 10.70 -35.83 7.43
C GLU A 187 10.56 -35.60 8.94
N ALA A 188 11.54 -36.07 9.72
CA ALA A 188 11.43 -36.09 11.17
C ALA A 188 11.50 -34.67 11.80
N LEU A 189 10.64 -34.42 12.78
CA LEU A 189 10.68 -33.25 13.67
C LEU A 189 10.92 -33.69 15.11
N SER A 190 11.92 -33.08 15.73
CA SER A 190 12.18 -33.23 17.17
C SER A 190 11.12 -32.49 17.97
N VAL A 191 10.44 -33.19 18.86
CA VAL A 191 9.37 -32.65 19.72
C VAL A 191 9.65 -33.02 21.17
N SER A 192 9.12 -32.25 22.11
CA SER A 192 9.22 -32.55 23.53
C SER A 192 7.92 -32.19 24.25
N GLY A 193 7.50 -33.04 25.20
CA GLY A 193 6.32 -32.81 26.02
C GLY A 193 5.02 -33.37 25.43
N ASN A 194 3.90 -32.98 26.04
CA ASN A 194 2.56 -33.46 25.66
C ASN A 194 1.87 -32.53 24.64
N THR A 195 2.49 -31.39 24.33
CA THR A 195 1.99 -30.37 23.40
C THR A 195 3.16 -29.82 22.60
N ILE A 196 2.97 -29.60 21.30
CA ILE A 196 3.96 -28.96 20.45
C ILE A 196 3.56 -27.49 20.30
N SER A 197 4.41 -26.59 20.77
CA SER A 197 4.23 -25.12 20.66
C SER A 197 5.50 -24.41 20.23
N GLN A 198 6.49 -25.17 19.73
CA GLN A 198 7.79 -24.66 19.35
C GLN A 198 7.77 -24.14 17.90
N ASN A 199 8.64 -23.18 17.61
CA ASN A 199 8.88 -22.72 16.24
C ASN A 199 9.85 -23.68 15.55
N TYR A 200 9.51 -24.10 14.34
CA TYR A 200 10.35 -24.96 13.49
C TYR A 200 10.81 -24.19 12.26
N SER A 201 12.10 -24.33 11.92
CA SER A 201 12.62 -23.88 10.64
C SER A 201 12.57 -25.06 9.67
N ILE A 202 11.68 -24.99 8.68
CA ILE A 202 11.48 -26.04 7.70
C ILE A 202 12.05 -25.56 6.36
N ALA A 203 12.97 -26.35 5.80
CA ALA A 203 13.61 -26.02 4.53
C ALA A 203 12.65 -26.20 3.35
N THR A 204 12.59 -25.20 2.47
CA THR A 204 11.72 -25.20 1.28
C THR A 204 12.50 -25.24 -0.04
N ASN A 205 13.82 -25.44 0.01
CA ASN A 205 14.71 -25.31 -1.15
C ASN A 205 14.39 -26.27 -2.32
N ASN A 206 13.68 -27.36 -2.05
CA ASN A 206 13.31 -28.38 -3.04
C ASN A 206 11.90 -28.20 -3.60
N LEU A 207 11.21 -27.12 -3.21
CA LEU A 207 9.87 -26.81 -3.70
C LEU A 207 9.97 -25.87 -4.89
N GLN A 208 9.12 -26.10 -5.89
CA GLN A 208 9.00 -25.24 -7.06
C GLN A 208 8.23 -23.96 -6.71
N GLY A 209 8.19 -22.98 -7.61
CA GLY A 209 7.33 -21.82 -7.44
C GLY A 209 5.86 -22.22 -7.46
N GLY A 210 5.07 -21.62 -6.57
CA GLY A 210 3.64 -21.86 -6.51
C GLY A 210 3.11 -22.13 -5.10
N MET A 211 1.87 -22.61 -5.03
CA MET A 211 1.15 -22.90 -3.78
C MET A 211 1.47 -24.31 -3.30
N HIS A 212 1.81 -24.43 -2.01
CA HIS A 212 2.17 -25.68 -1.35
C HIS A 212 1.41 -25.86 -0.05
N ASN A 213 1.26 -27.11 0.37
CA ASN A 213 0.68 -27.50 1.64
C ASN A 213 1.76 -28.17 2.50
N LEU A 214 1.96 -27.66 3.70
CA LEU A 214 2.74 -28.31 4.76
C LEU A 214 1.77 -29.10 5.65
N TYR A 215 2.10 -30.36 5.90
CA TYR A 215 1.40 -31.21 6.84
C TYR A 215 2.34 -31.63 7.96
N ILE A 216 1.85 -31.66 9.20
CA ILE A 216 2.61 -32.15 10.36
C ILE A 216 1.77 -33.16 11.12
N ARG A 217 2.36 -34.31 11.46
CA ARG A 217 1.72 -35.30 12.34
C ARG A 217 2.65 -35.82 13.41
N THR A 218 2.07 -36.41 14.43
CA THR A 218 2.75 -36.82 15.65
C THR A 218 2.53 -38.30 15.91
N VAL A 219 3.49 -38.96 16.57
CA VAL A 219 3.33 -40.30 17.11
C VAL A 219 3.53 -40.24 18.62
N ASN A 220 2.68 -40.94 19.38
CA ASN A 220 2.82 -41.04 20.83
C ASN A 220 3.78 -42.18 21.23
N THR A 221 4.12 -42.29 22.51
CA THR A 221 4.99 -43.37 23.03
C THR A 221 4.43 -44.78 22.85
N ASP A 222 3.13 -44.91 22.54
CA ASP A 222 2.49 -46.19 22.22
C ASP A 222 2.57 -46.55 20.72
N GLY A 223 3.26 -45.74 19.91
CA GLY A 223 3.39 -45.94 18.47
C GLY A 223 2.13 -45.60 17.67
N THR A 224 1.14 -44.95 18.29
CA THR A 224 -0.08 -44.51 17.60
C THR A 224 0.15 -43.14 16.99
N TRP A 225 -0.05 -43.05 15.67
CA TRP A 225 0.02 -41.81 14.92
C TRP A 225 -1.26 -40.99 15.03
N SER A 226 -1.13 -39.67 15.09
CA SER A 226 -2.23 -38.73 14.90
C SER A 226 -2.59 -38.61 13.41
N LEU A 227 -3.59 -37.76 13.10
CA LEU A 227 -3.90 -37.39 11.72
C LEU A 227 -2.81 -36.47 11.17
N TYR A 228 -3.11 -35.20 10.91
CA TYR A 228 -2.14 -34.17 10.63
C TYR A 228 -2.79 -32.80 10.84
N ASP A 229 -1.96 -31.80 11.16
CA ASP A 229 -2.30 -30.40 10.98
C ASP A 229 -1.82 -29.93 9.60
N LYS A 230 -2.49 -28.94 9.01
CA LYS A 230 -2.23 -28.45 7.64
C LYS A 230 -2.04 -26.94 7.62
N GLN A 231 -0.95 -26.50 7.01
CA GLN A 231 -0.67 -25.10 6.69
C GLN A 231 -0.47 -24.91 5.18
N VAL A 232 -1.02 -23.84 4.60
CA VAL A 232 -0.87 -23.49 3.18
C VAL A 232 0.11 -22.32 3.05
N PHE A 233 1.03 -22.36 2.09
CA PHE A 233 2.01 -21.31 1.82
C PHE A 233 2.36 -21.26 0.32
N SER A 234 3.17 -20.26 -0.08
CA SER A 234 3.64 -20.13 -1.46
C SER A 234 5.15 -19.92 -1.54
N ILE A 235 5.79 -20.49 -2.58
CA ILE A 235 7.17 -20.22 -2.95
C ILE A 235 7.18 -19.30 -4.17
N SER A 236 7.94 -18.21 -4.10
CA SER A 236 8.20 -17.34 -5.24
C SER A 236 9.39 -17.87 -6.04
N GLU A 237 9.21 -18.16 -7.32
CA GLU A 237 10.34 -18.38 -8.23
C GLU A 237 11.12 -17.08 -8.41
N GLY A 238 12.43 -17.13 -8.20
CA GLY A 238 13.31 -16.03 -8.59
C GLY A 238 13.36 -15.96 -10.11
N PHE A 239 12.98 -14.83 -10.70
CA PHE A 239 13.10 -14.62 -12.15
C PHE A 239 14.58 -14.52 -12.54
N SER A 240 15.05 -15.40 -13.43
CA SER A 240 16.32 -15.23 -14.14
C SER A 240 16.01 -14.80 -15.58
N ASN A 241 16.47 -13.61 -15.96
CA ASN A 241 16.42 -13.16 -17.36
C ASN A 241 17.74 -13.55 -18.05
N SER A 242 17.67 -14.40 -19.07
CA SER A 242 18.82 -14.83 -19.87
C SER A 242 18.93 -14.13 -21.22
N ALA A 243 18.02 -13.20 -21.53
CA ALA A 243 18.03 -12.47 -22.80
C ALA A 243 19.20 -11.47 -22.86
N LEU A 244 19.92 -11.45 -23.99
CA LEU A 244 21.03 -10.52 -24.20
C LEU A 244 20.49 -9.13 -24.59
N ILE A 245 21.20 -8.08 -24.19
CA ILE A 245 20.95 -6.70 -24.57
C ILE A 245 21.54 -6.43 -25.96
N THR A 246 20.71 -5.95 -26.88
CA THR A 246 21.09 -5.63 -28.27
C THR A 246 21.15 -4.13 -28.56
N ALA A 247 20.48 -3.29 -27.76
CA ALA A 247 20.52 -1.84 -27.88
C ALA A 247 20.17 -1.16 -26.55
N ALA A 248 20.53 0.11 -26.40
CA ALA A 248 20.07 0.96 -25.30
C ALA A 248 19.78 2.38 -25.82
N GLU A 249 18.84 3.07 -25.18
CA GLU A 249 18.46 4.44 -25.53
C GLU A 249 18.09 5.26 -24.28
N TYR A 250 18.23 6.59 -24.38
CA TYR A 250 17.90 7.54 -23.33
C TYR A 250 17.01 8.69 -23.80
N PHE A 251 16.24 9.26 -22.88
CA PHE A 251 15.44 10.47 -23.09
C PHE A 251 15.29 11.27 -21.79
N PHE A 252 14.95 12.55 -21.91
CA PHE A 252 14.66 13.44 -20.78
C PHE A 252 13.17 13.72 -20.70
N ASP A 253 12.60 13.55 -19.50
CA ASP A 253 11.22 13.87 -19.11
C ASP A 253 10.09 13.17 -19.88
N VAL A 254 10.01 13.38 -21.19
CA VAL A 254 8.97 12.87 -22.08
C VAL A 254 9.51 11.71 -22.92
N ASP A 255 8.87 10.55 -22.83
CA ASP A 255 9.21 9.38 -23.64
C ASP A 255 8.83 9.60 -25.11
N PRO A 256 9.79 9.59 -26.06
CA PRO A 256 9.51 9.73 -27.49
C PRO A 256 8.92 8.45 -28.13
N GLY A 257 8.75 7.39 -27.34
CA GLY A 257 8.31 6.07 -27.79
C GLY A 257 9.47 5.14 -28.09
N LEU A 258 9.17 3.83 -28.05
CA LEU A 258 10.14 2.74 -28.19
C LEU A 258 10.97 2.87 -29.48
N GLY A 259 12.30 2.96 -29.36
CA GLY A 259 13.22 3.05 -30.49
C GLY A 259 13.33 4.42 -31.16
N ASN A 260 12.68 5.45 -30.60
CA ASN A 260 12.75 6.82 -31.09
C ASN A 260 13.60 7.74 -30.19
N ALA A 261 14.22 7.21 -29.14
CA ALA A 261 15.01 8.01 -28.23
C ALA A 261 16.49 8.08 -28.67
N SER A 262 17.31 8.81 -27.91
CA SER A 262 18.72 8.97 -28.24
C SER A 262 19.48 7.67 -27.95
N PRO A 263 20.23 7.10 -28.91
CA PRO A 263 20.92 5.83 -28.69
C PRO A 263 22.08 5.95 -27.71
N ILE A 264 22.29 4.92 -26.89
CA ILE A 264 23.47 4.74 -26.03
C ILE A 264 24.33 3.63 -26.64
N ALA A 265 25.64 3.89 -26.79
CA ALA A 265 26.58 2.85 -27.17
C ALA A 265 26.78 1.86 -26.01
N ILE A 266 26.52 0.58 -26.28
CA ILE A 266 26.69 -0.52 -25.30
C ILE A 266 27.88 -1.40 -25.68
N SER A 267 28.61 -1.87 -24.67
CA SER A 267 29.75 -2.79 -24.82
C SER A 267 29.51 -4.16 -24.19
N ASP A 268 28.63 -4.25 -23.19
CA ASP A 268 28.22 -5.51 -22.54
C ASP A 268 26.78 -5.86 -22.93
N THR A 269 26.58 -7.12 -23.36
CA THR A 269 25.30 -7.64 -23.84
C THR A 269 24.57 -8.47 -22.79
N GLN A 270 25.08 -8.61 -21.57
CA GLN A 270 24.44 -9.37 -20.49
C GLN A 270 24.11 -8.48 -19.29
N ASN A 271 25.05 -7.63 -18.87
CA ASN A 271 24.85 -6.73 -17.73
C ASN A 271 25.43 -5.36 -18.05
N LEU A 272 24.54 -4.41 -18.32
CA LEU A 272 24.93 -3.03 -18.61
C LEU A 272 25.22 -2.27 -17.29
N ASP A 273 26.35 -2.58 -16.66
CA ASP A 273 26.86 -1.93 -15.43
C ASP A 273 28.15 -1.15 -15.75
N SER A 274 28.00 -0.10 -16.56
CA SER A 274 29.09 0.77 -16.97
C SER A 274 28.66 2.22 -16.87
N ASN A 275 29.63 3.11 -16.64
CA ASN A 275 29.36 4.55 -16.68
C ASN A 275 29.26 5.00 -18.15
N PHE A 276 28.16 5.65 -18.50
CA PHE A 276 27.93 6.24 -19.81
C PHE A 276 28.02 7.77 -19.72
N GLU A 277 28.67 8.39 -20.70
CA GLU A 277 28.56 9.84 -20.91
C GLU A 277 27.27 10.11 -21.68
N ILE A 278 26.39 10.92 -21.10
CA ILE A 278 25.10 11.32 -21.70
C ILE A 278 25.14 12.82 -21.95
N ASP A 279 24.94 13.21 -23.20
CA ASP A 279 24.82 14.61 -23.58
C ASP A 279 23.49 15.18 -23.05
N VAL A 280 23.58 16.19 -22.18
CA VAL A 280 22.40 16.90 -21.68
C VAL A 280 22.01 17.97 -22.71
N PRO A 281 20.74 18.01 -23.18
CA PRO A 281 20.28 19.05 -24.09
C PRO A 281 20.49 20.45 -23.53
N THR A 282 21.07 21.35 -24.34
CA THR A 282 21.38 22.73 -23.92
C THR A 282 20.14 23.62 -23.72
N ASP A 283 18.99 23.15 -24.19
CA ASP A 283 17.68 23.80 -24.13
C ASP A 283 16.76 23.18 -23.07
N ILE A 284 17.27 22.24 -22.26
CA ILE A 284 16.51 21.74 -21.11
C ILE A 284 16.23 22.92 -20.17
N GLY A 285 14.95 23.15 -19.87
CA GLY A 285 14.53 24.28 -19.05
C GLY A 285 15.21 24.28 -17.68
N GLY A 286 15.19 25.40 -16.96
CA GLY A 286 15.65 25.38 -15.57
C GLY A 286 14.68 24.57 -14.70
N GLY A 287 15.20 23.68 -13.86
CA GLY A 287 14.39 22.89 -12.94
C GLY A 287 14.85 21.44 -12.75
N ASP A 288 13.94 20.68 -12.18
CA ASP A 288 14.08 19.27 -11.89
C ASP A 288 13.74 18.45 -13.14
N HIS A 289 14.67 17.63 -13.59
CA HIS A 289 14.53 16.76 -14.76
C HIS A 289 14.81 15.32 -14.39
N TYR A 290 14.29 14.41 -15.22
CA TYR A 290 14.58 12.99 -15.13
C TYR A 290 15.20 12.49 -16.42
N LEU A 291 16.36 11.87 -16.31
CA LEU A 291 16.95 11.05 -17.37
C LEU A 291 16.37 9.66 -17.27
N TYR A 292 15.89 9.13 -18.39
CA TYR A 292 15.39 7.78 -18.50
C TYR A 292 16.30 6.98 -19.42
N VAL A 293 16.60 5.73 -19.06
CA VAL A 293 17.41 4.81 -19.86
C VAL A 293 16.69 3.48 -19.97
N ARG A 294 16.55 2.93 -21.17
CA ARG A 294 16.02 1.57 -21.39
C ARG A 294 16.88 0.78 -22.35
N VAL A 295 16.75 -0.53 -22.29
CA VAL A 295 17.51 -1.48 -23.10
C VAL A 295 16.58 -2.35 -23.93
N LYS A 296 17.07 -2.85 -25.06
CA LYS A 296 16.35 -3.77 -25.94
C LYS A 296 16.99 -5.14 -25.84
N SER A 297 16.19 -6.19 -25.70
CA SER A 297 16.66 -7.57 -25.67
C SER A 297 16.63 -8.25 -27.04
N THR A 298 17.30 -9.41 -27.14
CA THR A 298 17.38 -10.24 -28.36
C THR A 298 16.05 -10.69 -28.95
N ASP A 299 14.97 -10.65 -28.18
CA ASP A 299 13.60 -10.97 -28.61
C ASP A 299 12.86 -9.76 -29.21
N ASP A 300 13.58 -8.66 -29.48
CA ASP A 300 13.07 -7.39 -29.98
C ASP A 300 12.21 -6.60 -28.98
N THR A 301 12.14 -7.05 -27.72
CA THR A 301 11.38 -6.39 -26.66
C THR A 301 12.22 -5.28 -26.02
N TRP A 302 11.64 -4.09 -25.87
CA TRP A 302 12.22 -3.05 -25.03
C TRP A 302 11.87 -3.29 -23.56
N SER A 303 12.86 -3.17 -22.68
CA SER A 303 12.62 -3.08 -21.26
C SER A 303 11.77 -1.83 -20.94
N LEU A 304 11.27 -1.76 -19.71
CA LEU A 304 10.95 -0.47 -19.11
C LEU A 304 12.23 0.39 -19.03
N PHE A 305 12.13 1.57 -18.43
CA PHE A 305 13.28 2.43 -18.21
C PHE A 305 13.71 2.43 -16.74
N THR A 306 15.01 2.57 -16.49
CA THR A 306 15.51 3.15 -15.24
C THR A 306 15.42 4.67 -15.33
N ARG A 307 15.37 5.35 -14.18
CA ARG A 307 15.38 6.82 -14.12
C ARG A 307 16.48 7.30 -13.19
N GLU A 308 17.14 8.38 -13.58
CA GLU A 308 18.04 9.16 -12.74
C GLU A 308 17.51 10.57 -12.62
N PHE A 309 17.54 11.11 -11.40
CA PHE A 309 17.15 12.50 -11.16
C PHE A 309 18.32 13.43 -11.50
N ILE A 310 18.05 14.41 -12.36
CA ILE A 310 19.01 15.44 -12.71
C ILE A 310 18.41 16.77 -12.29
N SER A 311 18.95 17.33 -11.22
CA SER A 311 18.67 18.73 -10.90
C SER A 311 19.56 19.59 -11.78
N SER A 312 18.95 20.31 -12.71
CA SER A 312 19.60 21.51 -13.22
C SER A 312 19.47 22.55 -12.12
N THR A 313 20.40 22.55 -11.17
CA THR A 313 20.54 23.72 -10.29
C THR A 313 20.75 24.89 -11.24
N LEU A 314 19.95 25.94 -11.09
CA LEU A 314 20.27 27.25 -11.66
C LEU A 314 21.77 27.44 -11.45
N SER A 315 22.55 27.32 -12.53
CA SER A 315 23.90 27.80 -12.53
C SER A 315 23.77 29.31 -12.38
N ASN A 316 23.76 29.75 -11.12
CA ASN A 316 24.25 31.06 -10.78
C ASN A 316 25.75 30.98 -11.10
N GLU A 317 26.15 31.49 -12.26
CA GLU A 317 27.24 32.44 -12.14
C GLU A 317 26.74 33.48 -11.14
N GLU A 318 27.37 33.54 -9.95
CA GLU A 318 27.03 34.53 -8.93
C GLU A 318 26.99 35.92 -9.56
N PHE A 319 25.79 36.38 -9.91
CA PHE A 319 25.59 37.76 -10.27
C PHE A 319 25.73 38.55 -8.98
N ASN A 320 26.93 39.05 -8.73
CA ASN A 320 27.31 39.68 -7.48
C ASN A 320 26.40 40.90 -7.22
N PHE A 321 25.42 40.73 -6.34
CA PHE A 321 24.40 41.72 -5.95
C PHE A 321 24.98 43.05 -5.41
N LYS A 322 26.31 43.17 -5.27
CA LYS A 322 27.03 44.41 -4.97
C LYS A 322 27.10 45.41 -6.14
N GLN A 323 26.64 45.04 -7.33
CA GLN A 323 26.78 45.87 -8.55
C GLN A 323 25.55 46.73 -8.89
N VAL A 324 24.40 46.51 -8.23
CA VAL A 324 23.16 47.28 -8.45
C VAL A 324 22.79 48.09 -7.21
N LYS A 325 22.86 49.42 -7.30
CA LYS A 325 22.39 50.32 -6.24
C LYS A 325 21.12 51.02 -6.68
N ILE A 326 20.18 51.16 -5.74
CA ILE A 326 18.87 51.78 -5.99
C ILE A 326 18.58 52.76 -4.86
N TYR A 327 18.33 54.02 -5.20
CA TYR A 327 18.05 55.08 -4.24
C TYR A 327 17.31 56.26 -4.89
N PRO A 328 16.57 57.08 -4.11
CA PRO A 328 16.17 56.81 -2.73
C PRO A 328 15.13 55.68 -2.67
N ASN A 329 15.14 54.91 -1.59
CA ASN A 329 14.05 53.99 -1.26
C ASN A 329 13.76 54.15 0.23
N PRO A 330 12.63 54.78 0.64
CA PRO A 330 11.46 55.11 -0.19
C PRO A 330 11.66 56.23 -1.23
N VAL A 331 10.97 56.12 -2.38
CA VAL A 331 11.03 57.04 -3.53
C VAL A 331 9.80 57.94 -3.60
N ASP A 332 10.00 59.21 -3.95
CA ASP A 332 8.91 60.18 -4.14
C ASP A 332 8.49 60.26 -5.62
N GLU A 333 9.40 60.57 -6.55
CA GLU A 333 9.08 60.62 -7.99
C GLU A 333 10.11 59.88 -8.83
N ILE A 334 11.40 60.17 -8.67
CA ILE A 334 12.45 59.58 -9.51
C ILE A 334 13.29 58.57 -8.71
N LEU A 335 13.39 57.35 -9.22
CA LEU A 335 14.23 56.29 -8.70
C LEU A 335 15.54 56.22 -9.50
N GLN A 336 16.69 56.38 -8.84
CA GLN A 336 18.01 56.22 -9.45
C GLN A 336 18.48 54.78 -9.29
N ILE A 337 19.07 54.22 -10.35
CA ILE A 337 19.50 52.83 -10.42
C ILE A 337 20.89 52.80 -11.06
N GLU A 338 21.92 52.60 -10.24
CA GLU A 338 23.29 52.43 -10.71
C GLU A 338 23.57 50.96 -10.95
N VAL A 339 23.94 50.61 -12.18
CA VAL A 339 24.34 49.26 -12.57
C VAL A 339 25.78 49.32 -13.09
N LYS A 340 26.72 48.64 -12.44
CA LYS A 340 28.13 48.63 -12.88
C LYS A 340 28.35 47.66 -14.04
N SER A 341 28.70 48.19 -15.22
CA SER A 341 29.23 47.45 -16.37
C SER A 341 28.34 46.33 -16.92
N LEU A 342 27.03 46.57 -16.99
CA LEU A 342 26.05 45.59 -17.49
C LEU A 342 25.02 46.28 -18.38
N GLU A 343 24.74 45.64 -19.51
CA GLU A 343 23.63 46.00 -20.38
C GLU A 343 22.31 45.53 -19.76
N VAL A 344 21.31 46.40 -19.75
CA VAL A 344 19.99 46.10 -19.18
C VAL A 344 19.06 45.77 -20.34
N GLU A 345 18.59 44.52 -20.42
CA GLU A 345 17.66 44.06 -21.46
C GLU A 345 16.27 44.63 -21.24
N TYR A 346 15.80 44.64 -19.99
CA TYR A 346 14.55 45.31 -19.62
C TYR A 346 14.50 45.61 -18.13
N LEU A 347 13.61 46.54 -17.79
CA LEU A 347 13.20 46.83 -16.42
C LEU A 347 11.67 46.77 -16.30
N LYS A 348 11.17 46.14 -15.23
CA LYS A 348 9.74 46.07 -14.91
C LYS A 348 9.48 46.56 -13.50
N ILE A 349 8.38 47.26 -13.31
CA ILE A 349 7.78 47.55 -12.02
C ILE A 349 6.51 46.71 -11.89
N ILE A 350 6.42 45.96 -10.81
CA ILE A 350 5.39 44.97 -10.56
C ILE A 350 4.70 45.32 -9.24
N ASN A 351 3.37 45.30 -9.20
CA ASN A 351 2.65 45.47 -7.94
C ASN A 351 2.74 44.20 -7.06
N ILE A 352 2.27 44.27 -5.82
CA ILE A 352 2.26 43.12 -4.89
C ILE A 352 1.38 41.94 -5.36
N MET A 353 0.50 42.16 -6.34
CA MET A 353 -0.34 41.12 -6.94
C MET A 353 0.34 40.45 -8.16
N GLY A 354 1.60 40.79 -8.44
CA GLY A 354 2.36 40.20 -9.55
C GLY A 354 2.06 40.82 -10.93
N GLN A 355 1.25 41.87 -10.99
CA GLN A 355 0.91 42.55 -12.25
C GLN A 355 2.02 43.53 -12.64
N VAL A 356 2.49 43.47 -13.89
CA VAL A 356 3.43 44.44 -14.46
C VAL A 356 2.69 45.77 -14.64
N ILE A 357 3.07 46.78 -13.86
CA ILE A 357 2.49 48.12 -13.89
C ILE A 357 3.24 49.02 -14.86
N TYR A 358 4.53 48.75 -15.06
CA TYR A 358 5.38 49.51 -15.95
C TYR A 358 6.50 48.62 -16.47
N GLN A 359 6.84 48.78 -17.75
CA GLN A 359 7.95 48.10 -18.40
C GLN A 359 8.71 49.12 -19.26
N PHE A 360 10.02 49.05 -19.21
CA PHE A 360 10.91 49.85 -20.03
C PHE A 360 11.47 48.96 -21.14
N ASP A 361 11.23 49.35 -22.39
CA ASP A 361 11.64 48.61 -23.60
C ASP A 361 12.69 49.37 -24.44
N ASP A 362 13.11 50.55 -24.01
CA ASP A 362 14.15 51.38 -24.65
C ASP A 362 15.51 51.29 -23.91
N ASP A 363 16.55 51.93 -24.44
CA ASP A 363 17.88 51.99 -23.80
C ASP A 363 17.81 52.57 -22.38
N PHE A 364 18.19 51.76 -21.39
CA PHE A 364 18.11 52.12 -19.98
C PHE A 364 19.05 53.27 -19.60
N VAL A 365 18.47 54.40 -19.19
CA VAL A 365 19.18 55.65 -18.85
C VAL A 365 19.54 55.83 -17.36
N GLY A 366 19.52 54.75 -16.58
CA GLY A 366 19.95 54.79 -15.16
C GLY A 366 18.98 55.42 -14.16
N SER A 367 17.81 55.89 -14.62
CA SER A 367 16.76 56.43 -13.76
C SER A 367 15.36 56.13 -14.28
N VAL A 368 14.38 56.05 -13.38
CA VAL A 368 12.97 55.77 -13.71
C VAL A 368 12.06 56.76 -12.99
N ASN A 369 11.17 57.44 -13.74
CA ASN A 369 10.13 58.28 -13.17
C ASN A 369 8.93 57.42 -12.77
N LEU A 370 8.61 57.40 -11.48
CA LEU A 370 7.54 56.65 -10.83
C LEU A 370 6.46 57.58 -10.23
N GLY A 371 6.43 58.86 -10.59
CA GLY A 371 5.46 59.83 -10.09
C GLY A 371 4.00 59.48 -10.41
N PHE A 372 3.78 58.67 -11.45
CA PHE A 372 2.45 58.17 -11.82
C PHE A 372 1.93 57.04 -10.90
N LEU A 373 2.81 56.42 -10.11
CA LEU A 373 2.43 55.36 -9.18
C LEU A 373 1.81 55.93 -7.91
N LYS A 374 0.75 55.29 -7.43
CA LYS A 374 0.19 55.56 -6.10
C LYS A 374 1.17 55.12 -5.01
N SER A 375 1.12 55.78 -3.86
CA SER A 375 1.85 55.38 -2.65
C SER A 375 1.62 53.90 -2.34
N GLY A 376 2.69 53.15 -2.11
CA GLY A 376 2.60 51.70 -1.95
C GLY A 376 3.93 50.96 -2.12
N THR A 377 3.88 49.64 -1.95
CA THR A 377 5.04 48.77 -2.17
C THR A 377 4.99 48.16 -3.55
N TYR A 378 6.12 48.16 -4.25
CA TYR A 378 6.29 47.58 -5.57
C TYR A 378 7.57 46.73 -5.62
N LEU A 379 7.65 45.82 -6.58
CA LEU A 379 8.86 45.10 -6.93
C LEU A 379 9.43 45.66 -8.22
N LEU A 380 10.71 45.99 -8.20
CA LEU A 380 11.49 46.33 -9.38
C LEU A 380 12.22 45.07 -9.82
N GLN A 381 12.03 44.65 -11.06
CA GLN A 381 12.73 43.54 -11.69
C GLN A 381 13.58 44.08 -12.84
N LEU A 382 14.87 43.79 -12.84
CA LEU A 382 15.84 44.21 -13.84
C LEU A 382 16.45 42.96 -14.45
N LYS A 383 16.40 42.84 -15.77
CA LYS A 383 16.99 41.72 -16.51
C LYS A 383 18.22 42.23 -17.26
N THR A 384 19.29 41.46 -17.17
CA THR A 384 20.51 41.61 -17.96
C THR A 384 20.79 40.29 -18.68
N PRO A 385 21.69 40.27 -19.68
CA PRO A 385 22.10 39.03 -20.34
C PRO A 385 22.69 38.00 -19.36
N LYS A 386 23.24 38.48 -18.23
CA LYS A 386 23.88 37.66 -17.21
C LYS A 386 22.95 37.20 -16.08
N GLY A 387 21.70 37.66 -16.04
CA GLY A 387 20.78 37.28 -14.97
C GLY A 387 19.70 38.30 -14.65
N MET A 388 18.85 37.93 -13.68
CA MET A 388 17.70 38.73 -13.26
C MET A 388 17.86 39.19 -11.80
N PHE A 389 17.65 40.48 -11.56
CA PHE A 389 17.71 41.13 -10.26
C PHE A 389 16.30 41.60 -9.86
N THR A 390 15.87 41.31 -8.63
CA THR A 390 14.58 41.81 -8.11
C THR A 390 14.78 42.52 -6.78
N LYS A 391 14.21 43.72 -6.62
CA LYS A 391 14.27 44.51 -5.37
C LYS A 391 12.93 45.14 -5.03
N ARG A 392 12.58 45.11 -3.74
CA ARG A 392 11.43 45.84 -3.20
C ARG A 392 11.70 47.35 -3.15
N ILE A 393 10.79 48.14 -3.70
CA ILE A 393 10.78 49.61 -3.63
C ILE A 393 9.49 50.10 -2.94
N VAL A 394 9.58 51.22 -2.23
CA VAL A 394 8.45 51.85 -1.53
C VAL A 394 8.22 53.23 -2.14
N LYS A 395 7.05 53.47 -2.72
CA LYS A 395 6.59 54.77 -3.23
C LYS A 395 5.87 55.51 -2.10
N LYS A 396 6.31 56.73 -1.77
CA LYS A 396 5.59 57.58 -0.81
C LYS A 396 4.34 58.19 -1.40
#